data_AF-A0A356ZVB4-F1
#
_entry.id   AF-A0A356ZVB4-F1
#
_cell.length_a   1.000
_cell.length_b   1.000
_cell.length_c   1.000
_cell.angle_alpha   90.00
_cell.angle_beta   90.00
_cell.angle_gamma   90.00
#
_symmetry.space_group_name_H-M   'P 1'
#
loop_
_entity.id
_entity.type
_entity.pdbx_description
1 polymer ?
#
loop_
_entity_poly.entity_id
_entity_poly.type
_entity_poly.pdbx_seq_one_letter_code
_entity_poly.pdbx_strand_id
1 'polypeptide(L)'
;PPRPEAIQAVKDAERAGVRTVMITGDHPKTARAIGEAMGMRIGSDEIITGPELDALTETDLVQRVPSIRVYARVSPPHKLRVVRAWKSRGEIVAMTGDGVNDAPALKEADIGVAMGKTGTDVTKEAAAMILTDDNFATIVRAIEEGRAIYDNIRKFIRYLLSCNVGEVLVMFLAAFLGLPLPLLPIQILFVNLVTDGLPAMALGVDPPGPGVMDRPPRPPKENIFARGLGQKIAFRGILIGVSTLLVFVWCLQVWGMGLREARTMALTTLILSQLFHVFDARAEDRSFLEIGLFSNMWAVGAVLSSIFMLLAIIYLPYLRELFKTDPLGGLDWVLVVLASGFIQLLAALRDAVLRPLRHIGRGLAR
;
A
#
# COMPACT_ATOMS: atom_id res chain seq x y z
N PRO A 1 -38.20 2.43 3.02
CA PRO A 1 -37.62 2.82 1.71
C PRO A 1 -36.09 2.87 1.85
N PRO A 2 -35.32 2.50 0.82
CA PRO A 2 -33.87 2.53 0.91
C PRO A 2 -33.33 3.96 0.97
N ARG A 3 -32.21 4.17 1.67
CA ARG A 3 -31.57 5.49 1.75
C ARG A 3 -30.89 5.83 0.41
N PRO A 4 -30.97 7.07 -0.10
CA PRO A 4 -30.34 7.45 -1.36
C PRO A 4 -28.84 7.13 -1.42
N GLU A 5 -28.14 7.36 -0.31
CA GLU A 5 -26.70 7.09 -0.17
C GLU A 5 -26.37 5.61 -0.30
N ALA A 6 -27.26 4.72 0.16
CA ALA A 6 -27.07 3.29 0.06
C ALA A 6 -27.18 2.81 -1.40
N ILE A 7 -28.08 3.40 -2.19
CA ILE A 7 -28.21 3.11 -3.63
C ILE A 7 -26.91 3.47 -4.36
N GLN A 8 -26.36 4.64 -4.06
CA GLN A 8 -25.10 5.08 -4.67
C GLN A 8 -23.93 4.19 -4.25
N ALA A 9 -23.85 3.84 -2.97
CA ALA A 9 -22.83 2.95 -2.44
C ALA A 9 -22.85 1.54 -3.10
N VAL A 10 -24.03 0.96 -3.35
CA VAL A 10 -24.11 -0.33 -4.08
C VAL A 10 -23.52 -0.20 -5.48
N LYS A 11 -23.81 0.89 -6.20
CA LYS A 11 -23.24 1.14 -7.54
C LYS A 11 -21.73 1.33 -7.50
N ASP A 12 -21.22 2.07 -6.52
CA ASP A 12 -19.79 2.30 -6.35
C ASP A 12 -19.04 1.02 -5.97
N ALA A 13 -19.65 0.16 -5.15
CA ALA A 13 -19.14 -1.18 -4.84
C ALA A 13 -19.08 -2.06 -6.10
N GLU A 14 -20.16 -2.10 -6.90
CA GLU A 14 -20.19 -2.85 -8.16
C GLU A 14 -19.15 -2.34 -9.16
N ARG A 15 -18.98 -1.01 -9.31
CA ARG A 15 -17.94 -0.39 -10.16
C ARG A 15 -16.54 -0.82 -9.72
N ALA A 16 -16.33 -0.93 -8.41
CA ALA A 16 -15.07 -1.39 -7.83
C ALA A 16 -14.86 -2.90 -7.90
N GLY A 17 -15.76 -3.65 -8.55
CA GLY A 17 -15.72 -5.12 -8.64
C GLY A 17 -16.03 -5.82 -7.32
N VAL A 18 -16.65 -5.13 -6.36
CA VAL A 18 -17.10 -5.70 -5.10
C VAL A 18 -18.54 -6.16 -5.25
N ARG A 19 -18.77 -7.44 -5.02
CA ARG A 19 -20.10 -8.03 -5.15
C ARG A 19 -20.94 -7.78 -3.89
N THR A 20 -22.04 -7.04 -4.05
CA THR A 20 -23.04 -6.90 -2.98
C THR A 20 -24.05 -8.05 -3.03
N VAL A 21 -24.31 -8.66 -1.87
CA VAL A 21 -25.27 -9.74 -1.66
C VAL A 21 -26.23 -9.33 -0.55
N MET A 22 -27.53 -9.52 -0.75
CA MET A 22 -28.56 -9.25 0.25
C MET A 22 -28.92 -10.52 1.01
N ILE A 23 -28.94 -10.46 2.34
CA ILE A 23 -29.34 -11.56 3.22
C ILE A 23 -30.40 -11.02 4.18
N THR A 24 -31.64 -11.52 4.08
CA THR A 24 -32.79 -11.01 4.86
C THR A 24 -33.73 -12.12 5.34
N GLY A 25 -34.41 -11.87 6.47
CA GLY A 25 -35.53 -12.68 6.94
C GLY A 25 -36.84 -12.43 6.18
N ASP A 26 -36.89 -11.39 5.34
CA ASP A 26 -38.10 -11.00 4.62
C ASP A 26 -38.52 -12.01 3.56
N HIS A 27 -39.77 -11.87 3.11
CA HIS A 27 -40.31 -12.64 2.00
C HIS A 27 -39.54 -12.35 0.69
N PRO A 28 -39.31 -13.35 -0.19
CA PRO A 28 -38.53 -13.18 -1.43
C PRO A 28 -38.99 -12.04 -2.34
N LYS A 29 -40.31 -11.83 -2.43
CA LYS A 29 -40.89 -10.71 -3.21
C LYS A 29 -40.48 -9.34 -2.65
N THR A 30 -40.50 -9.18 -1.33
CA THR A 30 -40.08 -7.94 -0.66
C THR A 30 -38.58 -7.72 -0.80
N ALA A 31 -37.80 -8.79 -0.59
CA ALA A 31 -36.35 -8.75 -0.75
C ALA A 31 -35.94 -8.35 -2.19
N ARG A 32 -36.61 -8.91 -3.22
CA ARG A 32 -36.44 -8.50 -4.61
C ARG A 32 -36.72 -7.02 -4.81
N ALA A 33 -37.88 -6.54 -4.35
CA ALA A 33 -38.28 -5.15 -4.53
C ALA A 33 -37.31 -4.18 -3.86
N ILE A 34 -36.81 -4.50 -2.66
CA ILE A 34 -35.81 -3.68 -1.96
C ILE A 34 -34.47 -3.73 -2.68
N GLY A 35 -34.04 -4.91 -3.16
CA GLY A 35 -32.78 -5.07 -3.89
C GLY A 35 -32.77 -4.31 -5.22
N GLU A 36 -33.85 -4.40 -5.99
CA GLU A 36 -34.02 -3.63 -7.23
C GLU A 36 -34.06 -2.12 -6.96
N ALA A 37 -34.75 -1.68 -5.89
CA ALA A 37 -34.75 -0.29 -5.47
C ALA A 37 -33.37 0.20 -5.00
N MET A 38 -32.50 -0.71 -4.53
CA MET A 38 -31.10 -0.45 -4.19
C MET A 38 -30.17 -0.41 -5.41
N GLY A 39 -30.70 -0.64 -6.62
CA GLY A 39 -29.93 -0.67 -7.86
C GLY A 39 -29.27 -2.01 -8.16
N MET A 40 -29.57 -3.06 -7.39
CA MET A 40 -29.09 -4.41 -7.70
C MET A 40 -29.89 -4.98 -8.87
N ARG A 41 -29.20 -5.36 -9.95
CA ARG A 41 -29.81 -6.16 -11.03
C ARG A 41 -29.98 -7.60 -10.53
N ILE A 42 -31.23 -8.03 -10.35
CA ILE A 42 -31.55 -9.34 -9.75
C ILE A 42 -32.39 -10.17 -10.74
N GLY A 43 -31.82 -11.26 -11.24
CA GLY A 43 -32.54 -12.24 -12.05
C GLY A 43 -33.63 -13.00 -11.28
N SER A 44 -34.52 -13.72 -11.98
CA SER A 44 -35.44 -14.67 -11.34
C SER A 44 -34.68 -15.71 -10.52
N ASP A 45 -33.61 -16.24 -11.10
CA ASP A 45 -32.87 -17.41 -10.62
C ASP A 45 -31.73 -17.07 -9.64
N GLU A 46 -31.59 -15.78 -9.32
CA GLU A 46 -30.58 -15.24 -8.42
C GLU A 46 -31.10 -15.05 -6.98
N ILE A 47 -32.32 -15.51 -6.70
CA ILE A 47 -32.94 -15.49 -5.38
C ILE A 47 -33.07 -16.92 -4.87
N ILE A 48 -32.63 -17.16 -3.63
CA ILE A 48 -32.83 -18.42 -2.93
C ILE A 48 -33.48 -18.18 -1.56
N THR A 49 -34.31 -19.11 -1.13
CA THR A 49 -34.95 -19.08 0.18
C THR A 49 -34.21 -19.96 1.20
N GLY A 50 -34.39 -19.70 2.49
CA GLY A 50 -33.85 -20.56 3.56
C GLY A 50 -34.14 -22.05 3.38
N PRO A 51 -35.40 -22.48 3.11
CA PRO A 51 -35.71 -23.89 2.86
C PRO A 51 -35.00 -24.49 1.64
N GLU A 52 -34.86 -23.71 0.56
CA GLU A 52 -34.09 -24.15 -0.62
C GLU A 52 -32.59 -24.25 -0.31
N LEU A 53 -32.07 -23.39 0.57
CA LEU A 53 -30.70 -23.46 1.05
C LEU A 53 -30.44 -24.69 1.92
N ASP A 54 -31.43 -25.14 2.69
CA ASP A 54 -31.36 -26.38 3.47
C ASP A 54 -31.36 -27.63 2.60
N ALA A 55 -31.99 -27.58 1.42
CA ALA A 55 -31.97 -28.67 0.46
C ALA A 55 -30.63 -28.79 -0.29
N LEU A 56 -29.78 -27.75 -0.29
CA LEU A 56 -28.48 -27.78 -0.95
C LEU A 56 -27.41 -28.41 -0.06
N THR A 57 -26.62 -29.30 -0.67
CA THR A 57 -25.38 -29.76 -0.06
C THR A 57 -24.36 -28.62 0.01
N GLU A 58 -23.35 -28.74 0.87
CA GLU A 58 -22.28 -27.73 0.96
C GLU A 58 -21.55 -27.56 -0.37
N THR A 59 -21.30 -28.66 -1.11
CA THR A 59 -20.66 -28.60 -2.43
C THR A 59 -21.50 -27.88 -3.46
N ASP A 60 -22.82 -28.12 -3.48
CA ASP A 60 -23.73 -27.45 -4.42
C ASP A 60 -23.86 -25.97 -4.06
N LEU A 61 -23.92 -25.65 -2.77
CA LEU A 61 -23.97 -24.28 -2.29
C LEU A 61 -22.72 -23.50 -2.75
N VAL A 62 -21.52 -24.06 -2.56
CA VAL A 62 -20.25 -23.44 -3.00
C VAL A 62 -20.23 -23.17 -4.50
N GLN A 63 -20.84 -24.02 -5.33
CA GLN A 63 -20.93 -23.78 -6.77
C GLN A 63 -21.98 -22.72 -7.11
N ARG A 64 -23.06 -22.62 -6.35
CA ARG A 64 -24.21 -21.76 -6.64
C ARG A 64 -24.13 -20.36 -6.03
N VAL A 65 -23.36 -20.14 -4.95
CA VAL A 65 -23.23 -18.80 -4.34
C VAL A 65 -22.87 -17.68 -5.33
N PRO A 66 -22.05 -17.87 -6.38
CA PRO A 66 -21.74 -16.84 -7.36
C PRO A 66 -22.88 -16.49 -8.33
N SER A 67 -23.96 -17.27 -8.39
CA SER A 67 -25.15 -16.88 -9.17
C SER A 67 -26.22 -16.23 -8.27
N ILE A 68 -26.11 -16.33 -6.95
CA ILE A 68 -27.12 -15.83 -6.02
C ILE A 68 -26.79 -14.40 -5.61
N ARG A 69 -27.79 -13.52 -5.60
CA ARG A 69 -27.69 -12.13 -5.12
C ARG A 69 -28.56 -11.85 -3.90
N VAL A 70 -29.64 -12.61 -3.72
CA VAL A 70 -30.59 -12.43 -2.61
C VAL A 70 -30.86 -13.76 -1.91
N TYR A 71 -30.63 -13.78 -0.59
CA TYR A 71 -31.00 -14.86 0.29
C TYR A 71 -32.16 -14.38 1.17
N ALA A 72 -33.34 -14.96 1.01
CA ALA A 72 -34.58 -14.53 1.66
C ALA A 72 -35.10 -15.58 2.64
N ARG A 73 -35.88 -15.16 3.65
CA ARG A 73 -36.34 -16.02 4.76
C ARG A 73 -35.22 -16.86 5.38
N VAL A 74 -34.04 -16.26 5.56
CA VAL A 74 -32.89 -16.96 6.14
C VAL A 74 -32.91 -16.97 7.67
N SER A 75 -32.43 -18.07 8.24
CA SER A 75 -32.18 -18.23 9.67
C SER A 75 -30.73 -17.84 10.03
N PRO A 76 -30.40 -17.65 11.32
CA PRO A 76 -29.03 -17.36 11.73
C PRO A 76 -27.99 -18.41 11.26
N PRO A 77 -28.25 -19.73 11.35
CA PRO A 77 -27.37 -20.75 10.76
C PRO A 77 -27.17 -20.61 9.25
N HIS A 78 -28.19 -20.17 8.51
CA HIS A 78 -28.07 -19.93 7.06
C HIS A 78 -27.07 -18.83 6.75
N LYS A 79 -27.07 -17.73 7.51
CA LYS A 79 -26.11 -16.63 7.30
C LYS A 79 -24.67 -17.14 7.43
N LEU A 80 -24.41 -17.94 8.47
CA LEU A 80 -23.10 -18.56 8.69
C LEU A 80 -22.70 -19.51 7.54
N ARG A 81 -23.62 -20.35 7.07
CA ARG A 81 -23.39 -21.26 5.92
C ARG A 81 -23.02 -20.48 4.65
N VAL A 82 -23.73 -19.38 4.36
CA VAL A 82 -23.44 -18.53 3.19
C VAL A 82 -22.05 -17.92 3.27
N VAL A 83 -21.65 -17.38 4.43
CA VAL A 83 -20.31 -16.81 4.64
C VAL A 83 -19.24 -17.88 4.40
N ARG A 84 -19.40 -19.08 4.97
CA ARG A 84 -18.46 -20.19 4.76
C ARG A 84 -18.36 -20.61 3.32
N ALA A 85 -19.48 -20.68 2.61
CA ALA A 85 -19.50 -21.04 1.19
C ALA A 85 -18.70 -20.03 0.36
N TRP A 86 -18.87 -18.73 0.58
CA TRP A 86 -18.06 -17.71 -0.10
C TRP A 86 -16.57 -17.80 0.25
N LYS A 87 -16.22 -17.94 1.53
CA LYS A 87 -14.82 -18.09 1.97
C LYS A 87 -14.15 -19.34 1.40
N SER A 88 -14.88 -20.44 1.26
CA SER A 88 -14.34 -21.70 0.69
C SER A 88 -13.87 -21.55 -0.76
N ARG A 89 -14.41 -20.55 -1.48
CA ARG A 89 -13.99 -20.18 -2.84
C ARG A 89 -12.74 -19.31 -2.87
N GLY A 90 -12.23 -18.91 -1.70
CA GLY A 90 -11.09 -17.99 -1.57
C GLY A 90 -11.47 -16.51 -1.75
N GLU A 91 -12.75 -16.16 -1.65
CA GLU A 91 -13.19 -14.76 -1.63
C GLU A 91 -12.99 -14.15 -0.24
N ILE A 92 -12.72 -12.84 -0.18
CA ILE A 92 -12.71 -12.08 1.08
C ILE A 92 -14.13 -11.58 1.34
N VAL A 93 -14.71 -12.00 2.47
CA VAL A 93 -16.12 -11.75 2.78
C VAL A 93 -16.24 -10.71 3.89
N ALA A 94 -16.96 -9.64 3.60
CA ALA A 94 -17.45 -8.71 4.60
C ALA A 94 -18.92 -9.02 4.92
N MET A 95 -19.27 -9.14 6.20
CA MET A 95 -20.64 -9.39 6.64
C MET A 95 -21.12 -8.30 7.59
N THR A 96 -22.31 -7.75 7.31
CA THR A 96 -22.98 -6.77 8.16
C THR A 96 -24.05 -7.42 9.02
N GLY A 97 -24.21 -6.97 10.26
CA GLY A 97 -25.29 -7.42 11.14
C GLY A 97 -25.51 -6.50 12.34
N ASP A 98 -26.70 -6.57 12.92
CA ASP A 98 -27.12 -5.74 14.05
C ASP A 98 -27.61 -6.57 15.24
N GLY A 99 -28.30 -7.68 15.00
CA GLY A 99 -28.81 -8.55 16.06
C GLY A 99 -27.83 -9.63 16.55
N VAL A 100 -27.99 -10.09 17.80
CA VAL A 100 -27.21 -11.18 18.44
C VAL A 100 -27.08 -12.42 17.55
N ASN A 101 -28.11 -12.70 16.77
CA ASN A 101 -28.18 -13.79 15.81
C ASN A 101 -27.11 -13.72 14.70
N ASP A 102 -26.61 -12.54 14.40
CA ASP A 102 -25.63 -12.32 13.33
C ASP A 102 -24.20 -12.49 13.84
N ALA A 103 -23.98 -12.45 15.15
CA ALA A 103 -22.66 -12.52 15.76
C ALA A 103 -21.81 -13.72 15.32
N PRO A 104 -22.34 -14.96 15.19
CA PRO A 104 -21.55 -16.09 14.71
C PRO A 104 -21.05 -15.89 13.27
N ALA A 105 -21.88 -15.30 12.42
CA ALA A 105 -21.57 -15.12 11.02
C ALA A 105 -20.66 -13.87 10.79
N LEU A 106 -20.81 -12.82 11.61
CA LEU A 106 -19.86 -11.70 11.69
C LEU A 106 -18.46 -12.18 12.07
N LYS A 107 -18.37 -13.05 13.08
CA LYS A 107 -17.09 -13.61 13.55
C LYS A 107 -16.44 -14.54 12.53
N GLU A 108 -17.24 -15.24 11.72
CA GLU A 108 -16.75 -16.11 10.65
C GLU A 108 -16.28 -15.32 9.42
N ALA A 109 -16.88 -14.17 9.12
CA ALA A 109 -16.48 -13.34 8.00
C ALA A 109 -15.02 -12.84 8.16
N ASP A 110 -14.33 -12.58 7.05
CA ASP A 110 -12.99 -11.98 7.11
C ASP A 110 -13.06 -10.56 7.71
N ILE A 111 -14.18 -9.87 7.47
CA ILE A 111 -14.49 -8.57 8.05
C ILE A 111 -15.95 -8.56 8.53
N GLY A 112 -16.15 -8.81 9.83
CA GLY A 112 -17.45 -8.56 10.48
C GLY A 112 -17.69 -7.07 10.70
N VAL A 113 -18.87 -6.58 10.33
CA VAL A 113 -19.26 -5.16 10.42
C VAL A 113 -20.55 -5.04 11.26
N ALA A 114 -20.47 -4.38 12.39
CA ALA A 114 -21.62 -4.16 13.28
C ALA A 114 -22.21 -2.75 13.11
N MET A 115 -23.52 -2.65 13.30
CA MET A 115 -24.22 -1.36 13.39
C MET A 115 -23.94 -0.70 14.74
N GLY A 116 -23.63 0.59 14.75
CA GLY A 116 -23.28 1.34 15.95
C GLY A 116 -24.49 1.72 16.79
N LYS A 117 -25.60 2.15 16.17
CA LYS A 117 -26.80 2.58 16.90
C LYS A 117 -27.78 1.43 17.09
N THR A 118 -28.10 0.68 16.04
CA THR A 118 -29.03 -0.45 16.13
C THR A 118 -28.37 -1.76 16.57
N GLY A 119 -27.04 -1.86 16.52
CA GLY A 119 -26.34 -3.10 16.84
C GLY A 119 -26.24 -3.37 18.33
N THR A 120 -26.49 -4.63 18.70
CA THR A 120 -26.30 -5.16 20.05
C THR A 120 -24.83 -5.18 20.47
N ASP A 121 -24.55 -5.20 21.77
CA ASP A 121 -23.16 -5.29 22.26
C ASP A 121 -22.47 -6.58 21.78
N VAL A 122 -23.23 -7.68 21.67
CA VAL A 122 -22.71 -8.96 21.17
C VAL A 122 -22.23 -8.84 19.71
N THR A 123 -22.94 -8.11 18.86
CA THR A 123 -22.51 -7.92 17.46
C THR A 123 -21.31 -6.97 17.36
N LYS A 124 -21.26 -5.93 18.20
CA LYS A 124 -20.12 -5.00 18.26
C LYS A 124 -18.84 -5.70 18.73
N GLU A 125 -18.93 -6.59 19.72
CA GLU A 125 -17.78 -7.39 20.19
C GLU A 125 -17.33 -8.44 19.15
N ALA A 126 -18.25 -8.96 18.34
CA ALA A 126 -17.94 -9.93 17.30
C ALA A 126 -17.35 -9.32 16.02
N ALA A 127 -17.51 -8.00 15.81
CA ALA A 127 -17.13 -7.32 14.59
C ALA A 127 -15.69 -6.80 14.61
N ALA A 128 -15.07 -6.74 13.43
CA ALA A 128 -13.79 -6.06 13.21
C ALA A 128 -13.97 -4.55 12.97
N MET A 129 -15.17 -4.11 12.60
CA MET A 129 -15.51 -2.71 12.31
C MET A 129 -16.91 -2.38 12.82
N ILE A 130 -17.09 -1.17 13.37
CA ILE A 130 -18.38 -0.67 13.86
C ILE A 130 -18.76 0.60 13.08
N LEU A 131 -19.97 0.61 12.51
CA LEU A 131 -20.52 1.76 11.78
C LEU A 131 -21.25 2.69 12.75
N THR A 132 -20.59 3.74 13.23
CA THR A 132 -21.18 4.68 14.21
C THR A 132 -22.40 5.43 13.69
N ASP A 133 -22.59 5.47 12.37
CA ASP A 133 -23.68 6.17 11.67
C ASP A 133 -24.78 5.24 11.12
N ASP A 134 -24.60 3.92 11.23
CA ASP A 134 -25.46 2.88 10.66
C ASP A 134 -25.64 3.02 9.13
N ASN A 135 -24.58 3.42 8.42
CA ASN A 135 -24.64 3.71 7.00
C ASN A 135 -23.81 2.75 6.13
N PHE A 136 -24.46 2.10 5.17
CA PHE A 136 -23.79 1.23 4.20
C PHE A 136 -22.75 1.98 3.35
N ALA A 137 -22.96 3.26 3.06
CA ALA A 137 -21.99 4.07 2.32
C ALA A 137 -20.62 4.14 3.02
N THR A 138 -20.60 4.05 4.35
CA THR A 138 -19.38 4.06 5.15
C THR A 138 -18.53 2.81 4.92
N ILE A 139 -19.14 1.66 4.62
CA ILE A 139 -18.41 0.44 4.23
C ILE A 139 -17.67 0.66 2.91
N VAL A 140 -18.32 1.26 1.92
CA VAL A 140 -17.72 1.51 0.60
C VAL A 140 -16.55 2.49 0.70
N ARG A 141 -16.70 3.54 1.52
CA ARG A 141 -15.60 4.45 1.86
C ARG A 141 -14.46 3.72 2.58
N ALA A 142 -14.76 2.80 3.49
CA ALA A 142 -13.73 2.01 4.16
C ALA A 142 -12.98 1.08 3.19
N ILE A 143 -13.66 0.55 2.15
CA ILE A 143 -13.01 -0.21 1.07
C ILE A 143 -12.06 0.69 0.28
N GLU A 144 -12.47 1.90 -0.07
CA GLU A 144 -11.63 2.89 -0.75
C GLU A 144 -10.37 3.22 0.07
N GLU A 145 -10.53 3.53 1.36
CA GLU A 145 -9.43 3.81 2.29
C GLU A 145 -8.51 2.60 2.45
N GLY A 146 -9.06 1.39 2.61
CA GLY A 146 -8.27 0.16 2.72
C GLY A 146 -7.40 -0.10 1.48
N ARG A 147 -7.93 0.20 0.29
CA ARG A 147 -7.17 0.11 -0.97
C ARG A 147 -6.07 1.17 -1.05
N ALA A 148 -6.34 2.39 -0.60
CA ALA A 148 -5.35 3.47 -0.55
C ALA A 148 -4.21 3.16 0.43
N ILE A 149 -4.55 2.68 1.64
CA ILE A 149 -3.58 2.23 2.64
C ILE A 149 -2.70 1.11 2.07
N TYR A 150 -3.27 0.13 1.38
CA TYR A 150 -2.48 -0.95 0.77
C TYR A 150 -1.51 -0.44 -0.32
N ASP A 151 -1.95 0.49 -1.17
CA ASP A 151 -1.06 1.12 -2.16
C ASP A 151 0.08 1.89 -1.46
N ASN A 152 -0.22 2.62 -0.39
CA ASN A 152 0.79 3.32 0.41
C ASN A 152 1.75 2.35 1.10
N ILE A 153 1.26 1.19 1.54
CA ILE A 153 2.11 0.12 2.08
C ILE A 153 3.14 -0.31 1.04
N ARG A 154 2.70 -0.55 -0.20
CA ARG A 154 3.62 -0.91 -1.30
C ARG A 154 4.62 0.21 -1.60
N LYS A 155 4.21 1.47 -1.56
CA LYS A 155 5.11 2.63 -1.77
C LYS A 155 6.21 2.69 -0.72
N PHE A 156 5.87 2.58 0.57
CA PHE A 156 6.90 2.64 1.61
C PHE A 156 7.81 1.40 1.59
N ILE A 157 7.28 0.20 1.29
CA ILE A 157 8.10 -1.02 1.17
C ILE A 157 9.08 -0.87 0.01
N ARG A 158 8.61 -0.33 -1.13
CA ARG A 158 9.48 0.00 -2.27
C ARG A 158 10.63 0.90 -1.85
N TYR A 159 10.31 1.96 -1.11
CA TYR A 159 11.29 2.94 -0.64
C TYR A 159 12.32 2.30 0.30
N LEU A 160 11.88 1.79 1.45
CA LEU A 160 12.76 1.26 2.49
C LEU A 160 13.63 0.11 2.00
N LEU A 161 13.05 -0.84 1.26
CA LEU A 161 13.85 -1.98 0.77
C LEU A 161 14.84 -1.57 -0.32
N SER A 162 14.54 -0.55 -1.14
CA SER A 162 15.52 -0.05 -2.12
C SER A 162 16.70 0.60 -1.42
N CYS A 163 16.45 1.40 -0.39
CA CYS A 163 17.48 2.02 0.45
C CYS A 163 18.36 0.95 1.10
N ASN A 164 17.75 -0.04 1.76
CA ASN A 164 18.46 -1.11 2.47
C ASN A 164 19.29 -1.97 1.52
N VAL A 165 18.78 -2.30 0.32
CA VAL A 165 19.56 -3.02 -0.69
C VAL A 165 20.78 -2.21 -1.10
N GLY A 166 20.64 -0.89 -1.26
CA GLY A 166 21.77 0.00 -1.56
C GLY A 166 22.82 0.02 -0.46
N GLU A 167 22.41 0.17 0.80
CA GLU A 167 23.29 0.15 1.96
C GLU A 167 24.07 -1.16 2.10
N VAL A 168 23.35 -2.28 2.05
CA VAL A 168 23.96 -3.62 2.14
C VAL A 168 24.95 -3.80 1.00
N LEU A 169 24.60 -3.37 -0.22
CA LEU A 169 25.48 -3.49 -1.38
C LEU A 169 26.75 -2.64 -1.24
N VAL A 170 26.66 -1.40 -0.77
CA VAL A 170 27.83 -0.54 -0.50
C VAL A 170 28.80 -1.22 0.45
N MET A 171 28.27 -1.71 1.57
CA MET A 171 29.08 -2.33 2.62
C MET A 171 29.69 -3.66 2.14
N PHE A 172 28.90 -4.49 1.47
CA PHE A 172 29.34 -5.76 0.92
C PHE A 172 30.43 -5.57 -0.13
N LEU A 173 30.21 -4.70 -1.12
CA LEU A 173 31.18 -4.47 -2.19
C LEU A 173 32.47 -3.82 -1.67
N ALA A 174 32.38 -2.87 -0.73
CA ALA A 174 33.58 -2.29 -0.13
C ALA A 174 34.43 -3.35 0.59
N ALA A 175 33.78 -4.20 1.41
CA ALA A 175 34.47 -5.30 2.10
C ALA A 175 35.06 -6.31 1.12
N PHE A 176 34.31 -6.68 0.07
CA PHE A 176 34.75 -7.61 -0.97
C PHE A 176 35.97 -7.09 -1.75
N LEU A 177 36.03 -5.78 -2.00
CA LEU A 177 37.15 -5.12 -2.67
C LEU A 177 38.34 -4.82 -1.73
N GLY A 178 38.25 -5.20 -0.45
CA GLY A 178 39.30 -4.91 0.54
C GLY A 178 39.41 -3.43 0.92
N LEU A 179 38.37 -2.63 0.67
CA LEU A 179 38.32 -1.21 1.00
C LEU A 179 37.92 -1.01 2.47
N PRO A 180 38.30 0.12 3.08
CA PRO A 180 37.73 0.54 4.35
C PRO A 180 36.20 0.67 4.27
N LEU A 181 35.50 0.38 5.36
CA LEU A 181 34.04 0.51 5.39
C LEU A 181 33.59 1.95 5.11
N PRO A 182 32.74 2.18 4.08
CA PRO A 182 32.29 3.51 3.66
C PRO A 182 31.37 4.19 4.67
N LEU A 183 30.70 3.40 5.52
CA LEU A 183 29.76 3.88 6.52
C LEU A 183 30.05 3.22 7.86
N LEU A 184 29.86 3.97 8.94
CA LEU A 184 29.94 3.47 10.31
C LEU A 184 28.57 3.01 10.81
N PRO A 185 28.51 2.09 11.79
CA PRO A 185 27.24 1.63 12.36
C PRO A 185 26.33 2.77 12.85
N ILE A 186 26.89 3.79 13.49
CA ILE A 186 26.12 4.95 13.96
C ILE A 186 25.52 5.79 12.82
N GLN A 187 26.21 5.84 11.69
CA GLN A 187 25.72 6.52 10.49
C GLN A 187 24.60 5.71 9.84
N ILE A 188 24.75 4.38 9.75
CA ILE A 188 23.72 3.47 9.25
C ILE A 188 22.44 3.55 10.11
N LEU A 189 22.58 3.59 11.44
CA LEU A 189 21.45 3.76 12.35
C LEU A 189 20.73 5.10 12.14
N PHE A 190 21.49 6.18 11.93
CA PHE A 190 20.94 7.49 11.63
C PHE A 190 20.16 7.49 10.31
N VAL A 191 20.70 6.83 9.29
CA VAL A 191 20.03 6.72 7.98
C VAL A 191 18.71 5.98 8.13
N ASN A 192 18.75 4.76 8.66
CA ASN A 192 17.57 3.88 8.74
C ASN A 192 16.48 4.40 9.67
N LEU A 193 16.85 4.94 10.84
CA LEU A 193 15.86 5.36 11.83
C LEU A 193 15.32 6.76 11.55
N VAL A 194 16.19 7.66 11.08
CA VAL A 194 15.86 9.08 11.07
C VAL A 194 15.63 9.61 9.66
N THR A 195 16.61 9.50 8.77
CA THR A 195 16.46 10.07 7.42
C THR A 195 15.49 9.28 6.56
N ASP A 196 15.42 7.95 6.71
CA ASP A 196 14.47 7.10 5.99
C ASP A 196 13.14 6.94 6.72
N GLY A 197 13.14 7.00 8.05
CA GLY A 197 11.95 6.84 8.87
C GLY A 197 10.90 7.92 8.58
N LEU A 198 11.31 9.20 8.53
CA LEU A 198 10.36 10.30 8.31
C LEU A 198 9.71 10.25 6.92
N PRO A 199 10.45 10.09 5.80
CA PRO A 199 9.83 9.93 4.48
C PRO A 199 8.97 8.67 4.37
N ALA A 200 9.37 7.55 4.98
CA ALA A 200 8.56 6.33 4.96
C ALA A 200 7.19 6.54 5.62
N MET A 201 7.14 7.24 6.75
CA MET A 201 5.87 7.63 7.38
C MET A 201 5.04 8.56 6.49
N ALA A 202 5.69 9.52 5.83
CA ALA A 202 5.01 10.43 4.91
C ALA A 202 4.41 9.71 3.67
N LEU A 203 5.05 8.63 3.20
CA LEU A 203 4.50 7.76 2.15
C LEU A 203 3.28 6.97 2.63
N GLY A 204 3.19 6.66 3.93
CA GLY A 204 2.05 5.97 4.53
C GLY A 204 0.74 6.77 4.46
N VAL A 205 0.84 8.10 4.46
CA VAL A 205 -0.29 9.05 4.43
C VAL A 205 -0.45 9.75 3.08
N ASP A 206 0.14 9.18 2.02
CA ASP A 206 0.01 9.72 0.67
C ASP A 206 -1.45 9.61 0.19
N PRO A 207 -2.01 10.61 -0.52
CA PRO A 207 -3.41 10.58 -0.91
C PRO A 207 -3.73 9.40 -1.85
N PRO A 208 -4.99 8.92 -1.86
CA PRO A 208 -5.44 7.87 -2.78
C PRO A 208 -5.17 8.24 -4.24
N GLY A 209 -4.69 7.27 -5.02
CA GLY A 209 -4.52 7.45 -6.46
C GLY A 209 -5.88 7.57 -7.18
N PRO A 210 -5.96 8.30 -8.31
CA PRO A 210 -7.14 8.30 -9.16
C PRO A 210 -7.43 6.89 -9.65
N GLY A 211 -8.71 6.52 -9.63
CA GLY A 211 -9.18 5.20 -10.04
C GLY A 211 -8.95 4.07 -9.04
N VAL A 212 -8.72 4.37 -7.75
CA VAL A 212 -8.61 3.36 -6.68
C VAL A 212 -9.88 2.48 -6.59
N MET A 213 -11.05 3.06 -6.91
CA MET A 213 -12.35 2.40 -6.99
C MET A 213 -12.75 1.93 -8.40
N ASP A 214 -11.87 2.05 -9.40
CA ASP A 214 -12.15 1.63 -10.78
C ASP A 214 -11.42 0.34 -11.17
N ARG A 215 -10.69 -0.26 -10.21
CA ARG A 215 -9.97 -1.53 -10.36
C ARG A 215 -10.67 -2.64 -9.58
N PRO A 216 -10.57 -3.91 -10.02
CA PRO A 216 -11.12 -5.04 -9.28
C PRO A 216 -10.37 -5.26 -7.95
N PRO A 217 -10.97 -6.00 -6.99
CA PRO A 217 -10.28 -6.42 -5.77
C PRO A 217 -8.98 -7.16 -6.08
N ARG A 218 -7.96 -6.97 -5.24
CA ARG A 218 -6.68 -7.69 -5.39
C ARG A 218 -6.89 -9.18 -5.09
N PRO A 219 -6.25 -10.10 -5.83
CA PRO A 219 -6.26 -11.51 -5.47
C PRO A 219 -5.67 -11.73 -4.08
N PRO A 220 -6.32 -12.51 -3.19
CA PRO A 220 -5.86 -12.69 -1.80
C PRO A 220 -4.47 -13.32 -1.68
N LYS A 221 -4.10 -14.17 -2.66
CA LYS A 221 -2.79 -14.85 -2.72
C LYS A 221 -1.71 -14.03 -3.43
N GLU A 222 -2.00 -12.80 -3.85
CA GLU A 222 -1.01 -11.95 -4.50
C GLU A 222 0.07 -11.50 -3.50
N ASN A 223 1.33 -11.84 -3.77
CA ASN A 223 2.47 -11.41 -2.97
C ASN A 223 2.65 -9.88 -3.07
N ILE A 224 3.11 -9.23 -1.99
CA ILE A 224 3.41 -7.80 -1.96
C ILE A 224 4.44 -7.38 -3.03
N PHE A 225 5.37 -8.28 -3.38
CA PHE A 225 6.38 -8.06 -4.42
C PHE A 225 5.88 -8.28 -5.85
N ALA A 226 4.61 -8.65 -6.04
CA ALA A 226 4.02 -8.84 -7.35
C ALA A 226 4.03 -7.55 -8.18
N ARG A 227 3.75 -7.69 -9.49
CA ARG A 227 3.75 -6.59 -10.46
C ARG A 227 5.12 -5.93 -10.67
N GLY A 228 6.19 -6.71 -10.49
CA GLY A 228 7.57 -6.28 -10.74
C GLY A 228 8.17 -5.39 -9.65
N LEU A 229 7.55 -5.30 -8.47
CA LEU A 229 8.05 -4.48 -7.36
C LEU A 229 9.45 -4.92 -6.93
N GLY A 230 9.71 -6.24 -6.82
CA GLY A 230 11.04 -6.75 -6.46
C GLY A 230 12.15 -6.33 -7.44
N GLN A 231 11.87 -6.33 -8.75
CA GLN A 231 12.83 -5.86 -9.76
C GLN A 231 13.08 -4.35 -9.68
N LYS A 232 12.05 -3.57 -9.34
CA LYS A 232 12.20 -2.12 -9.09
C LYS A 232 13.09 -1.88 -7.87
N ILE A 233 12.87 -2.60 -6.78
CA ILE A 233 13.66 -2.53 -5.55
C ILE A 233 15.13 -2.86 -5.82
N ALA A 234 15.40 -4.02 -6.44
CA ALA A 234 16.76 -4.46 -6.72
C ALA A 234 17.51 -3.47 -7.62
N PHE A 235 16.88 -3.00 -8.70
CA PHE A 235 17.50 -2.03 -9.60
C PHE A 235 17.83 -0.70 -8.91
N ARG A 236 16.89 -0.15 -8.13
CA ARG A 236 17.08 1.11 -7.42
C ARG A 236 18.16 0.99 -6.35
N GLY A 237 18.12 -0.08 -5.55
CA GLY A 237 19.15 -0.35 -4.55
C GLY A 237 20.53 -0.53 -5.17
N ILE A 238 20.66 -1.27 -6.28
CA ILE A 238 21.94 -1.40 -6.99
C ILE A 238 22.47 -0.05 -7.43
N LEU A 239 21.62 0.79 -8.03
CA LEU A 239 22.02 2.08 -8.54
C LEU A 239 22.50 3.01 -7.41
N ILE A 240 21.76 3.09 -6.30
CA ILE A 240 22.11 3.86 -5.09
C ILE A 240 23.40 3.33 -4.46
N GLY A 241 23.56 2.00 -4.41
CA GLY A 241 24.69 1.39 -3.76
C GLY A 241 25.99 1.56 -4.55
N VAL A 242 25.95 1.28 -5.85
CA VAL A 242 27.13 1.43 -6.73
C VAL A 242 27.57 2.89 -6.80
N SER A 243 26.64 3.84 -6.94
CA SER A 243 26.99 5.27 -7.00
C SER A 243 27.65 5.76 -5.72
N THR A 244 27.11 5.37 -4.56
CA THR A 244 27.67 5.74 -3.25
C THR A 244 29.08 5.19 -3.10
N LEU A 245 29.30 3.93 -3.51
CA LEU A 245 30.62 3.32 -3.48
C LEU A 245 31.59 3.99 -4.45
N LEU A 246 31.15 4.35 -5.66
CA LEU A 246 31.98 5.05 -6.63
C LEU A 246 32.42 6.41 -6.11
N VAL A 247 31.51 7.18 -5.50
CA VAL A 247 31.87 8.46 -4.85
C VAL A 247 32.88 8.23 -3.73
N PHE A 248 32.64 7.24 -2.86
CA PHE A 248 33.58 6.91 -1.77
C PHE A 248 34.98 6.58 -2.30
N VAL A 249 35.09 5.70 -3.29
CA VAL A 249 36.36 5.28 -3.89
C VAL A 249 37.03 6.45 -4.59
N TRP A 250 36.27 7.27 -5.33
CA TRP A 250 36.80 8.44 -6.03
C TRP A 250 37.41 9.44 -5.05
N CYS A 251 36.68 9.79 -3.99
CA CYS A 251 37.15 10.69 -2.95
C CYS A 251 38.39 10.15 -2.24
N LEU A 252 38.39 8.86 -1.89
CA LEU A 252 39.48 8.24 -1.14
C LEU A 252 40.75 8.04 -1.97
N GLN A 253 40.62 7.54 -3.20
CA GLN A 253 41.76 7.08 -4.01
C GLN A 253 42.22 8.11 -5.05
N VAL A 254 41.27 8.84 -5.66
CA VAL A 254 41.59 9.78 -6.76
C VAL A 254 41.84 11.18 -6.22
N TRP A 255 40.97 11.66 -5.33
CA TRP A 255 41.16 12.96 -4.67
C TRP A 255 42.07 12.91 -3.44
N GLY A 256 42.37 11.71 -2.94
CA GLY A 256 43.26 11.52 -1.79
C GLY A 256 42.71 12.10 -0.48
N MET A 257 41.39 12.20 -0.35
CA MET A 257 40.74 12.70 0.86
C MET A 257 41.01 11.78 2.06
N GLY A 258 40.92 12.34 3.26
CA GLY A 258 40.98 11.55 4.48
C GLY A 258 39.83 10.54 4.54
N LEU A 259 40.03 9.41 5.23
CA LEU A 259 38.99 8.37 5.35
C LEU A 259 37.67 8.93 5.95
N ARG A 260 37.77 9.86 6.90
CA ARG A 260 36.60 10.49 7.54
C ARG A 260 35.84 11.41 6.59
N GLU A 261 36.55 12.17 5.76
CA GLU A 261 35.97 13.00 4.70
C GLU A 261 35.30 12.13 3.63
N ALA A 262 35.97 11.09 3.14
CA ALA A 262 35.41 10.15 2.17
C ALA A 262 34.15 9.44 2.69
N ARG A 263 34.12 9.05 3.97
CA ARG A 263 32.91 8.52 4.63
C ARG A 263 31.77 9.53 4.67
N THR A 264 32.09 10.81 4.87
CA THR A 264 31.07 11.87 4.84
C THR A 264 30.51 12.02 3.42
N MET A 265 31.36 12.00 2.39
CA MET A 265 30.93 12.02 0.99
C MET A 265 30.01 10.84 0.64
N ALA A 266 30.35 9.64 1.11
CA ALA A 266 29.51 8.45 0.95
C ALA A 266 28.16 8.60 1.65
N LEU A 267 28.17 9.02 2.93
CA LEU A 267 26.97 9.23 3.73
C LEU A 267 26.02 10.25 3.09
N THR A 268 26.55 11.40 2.67
CA THR A 268 25.75 12.47 2.05
C THR A 268 25.20 12.04 0.70
N THR A 269 25.98 11.31 -0.10
CA THR A 269 25.52 10.75 -1.39
C THR A 269 24.41 9.73 -1.20
N LEU A 270 24.57 8.84 -0.22
CA LEU A 270 23.56 7.84 0.10
C LEU A 270 22.24 8.52 0.50
N ILE A 271 22.29 9.41 1.50
CA ILE A 271 21.10 10.09 2.02
C ILE A 271 20.43 10.92 0.92
N LEU A 272 21.17 11.72 0.15
CA LEU A 272 20.55 12.51 -0.92
C LEU A 272 19.93 11.63 -2.02
N SER A 273 20.59 10.52 -2.38
CA SER A 273 20.03 9.57 -3.34
C SER A 273 18.72 8.95 -2.83
N GLN A 274 18.67 8.59 -1.54
CA GLN A 274 17.46 8.06 -0.90
C GLN A 274 16.35 9.13 -0.85
N LEU A 275 16.66 10.37 -0.43
CA LEU A 275 15.68 11.46 -0.40
C LEU A 275 15.10 11.79 -1.78
N PHE A 276 15.89 11.72 -2.85
CA PHE A 276 15.37 11.80 -4.22
C PHE A 276 14.51 10.59 -4.59
N HIS A 277 14.90 9.40 -4.14
CA HIS A 277 14.13 8.18 -4.36
C HIS A 277 12.74 8.21 -3.72
N VAL A 278 12.52 8.94 -2.61
CA VAL A 278 11.19 9.11 -1.99
C VAL A 278 10.16 9.56 -3.03
N PHE A 279 10.47 10.58 -3.82
CA PHE A 279 9.53 11.15 -4.79
C PHE A 279 9.24 10.18 -5.94
N ASP A 280 10.23 9.38 -6.33
CA ASP A 280 10.06 8.29 -7.28
C ASP A 280 9.17 7.17 -6.71
N ALA A 281 9.40 6.85 -5.43
CA ALA A 281 8.66 5.85 -4.69
C ALA A 281 7.18 6.21 -4.46
N ARG A 282 6.76 7.46 -4.73
CA ARG A 282 5.35 7.87 -4.76
C ARG A 282 4.61 7.42 -6.03
N ALA A 283 5.32 7.25 -7.14
CA ALA A 283 4.73 6.97 -8.45
C ALA A 283 5.01 5.50 -8.86
N GLU A 284 4.02 4.60 -8.79
CA GLU A 284 4.25 3.19 -9.20
C GLU A 284 4.09 2.99 -10.72
N ASP A 285 3.13 3.69 -11.33
CA ASP A 285 2.74 3.58 -12.74
C ASP A 285 2.79 4.92 -13.52
N ARG A 286 3.19 6.01 -12.87
CA ARG A 286 3.21 7.39 -13.43
C ARG A 286 4.56 8.06 -13.21
N SER A 287 4.78 9.21 -13.83
CA SER A 287 5.95 10.04 -13.49
C SER A 287 5.76 10.76 -12.17
N PHE A 288 6.85 10.95 -11.41
CA PHE A 288 6.84 11.89 -10.29
C PHE A 288 6.47 13.32 -10.74
N LEU A 289 6.81 13.68 -11.99
CA LEU A 289 6.41 14.95 -12.63
C LEU A 289 4.89 15.05 -12.88
N GLU A 290 4.21 13.93 -13.11
CA GLU A 290 2.75 13.88 -13.34
C GLU A 290 1.95 13.96 -12.04
N ILE A 291 2.53 13.46 -10.93
CA ILE A 291 1.92 13.50 -9.59
C ILE A 291 2.17 14.85 -8.90
N GLY A 292 3.21 15.57 -9.32
CA GLY A 292 3.64 16.84 -8.74
C GLY A 292 4.38 16.64 -7.41
N LEU A 293 5.45 17.42 -7.19
CA LEU A 293 6.28 17.33 -5.98
C LEU A 293 5.52 17.75 -4.71
N PHE A 294 4.60 18.71 -4.84
CA PHE A 294 3.87 19.32 -3.72
C PHE A 294 2.54 18.66 -3.39
N SER A 295 2.16 17.57 -4.07
CA SER A 295 0.90 16.87 -3.80
C SER A 295 0.87 16.17 -2.43
N ASN A 296 2.02 15.96 -1.80
CA ASN A 296 2.13 15.49 -0.42
C ASN A 296 3.12 16.38 0.34
N MET A 297 2.59 17.36 1.05
CA MET A 297 3.39 18.29 1.87
C MET A 297 4.11 17.58 3.03
N TRP A 298 3.59 16.45 3.52
CA TRP A 298 4.28 15.65 4.53
C TRP A 298 5.57 15.04 3.99
N ALA A 299 5.56 14.56 2.74
CA ALA A 299 6.77 14.03 2.09
C ALA A 299 7.81 15.13 1.88
N VAL A 300 7.38 16.32 1.44
CA VAL A 300 8.26 17.49 1.30
C VAL A 300 8.85 17.90 2.66
N GLY A 301 8.01 18.00 3.69
CA GLY A 301 8.44 18.33 5.05
C GLY A 301 9.43 17.31 5.61
N ALA A 302 9.20 16.02 5.40
CA ALA A 302 10.10 14.94 5.81
C ALA A 302 11.45 14.97 5.09
N VAL A 303 11.47 15.32 3.80
CA VAL A 303 12.71 15.49 3.05
C VAL A 303 13.48 16.71 3.53
N LEU A 304 12.81 17.85 3.71
CA LEU A 304 13.45 19.08 4.19
C LEU A 304 14.00 18.92 5.62
N SER A 305 13.27 18.25 6.50
CA SER A 305 13.77 17.95 7.85
C SER A 305 14.96 17.00 7.80
N SER A 306 14.95 15.99 6.94
CA SER A 306 16.08 15.06 6.77
C SER A 306 17.33 15.77 6.22
N ILE A 307 17.17 16.71 5.28
CA ILE A 307 18.27 17.55 4.78
C ILE A 307 18.81 18.42 5.91
N PHE A 308 17.93 19.06 6.69
CA PHE A 308 18.36 19.87 7.83
C PHE A 308 19.16 19.05 8.84
N MET A 309 18.71 17.83 9.15
CA MET A 309 19.41 16.93 10.04
C MET A 309 20.75 16.45 9.47
N LEU A 310 20.84 16.18 8.18
CA LEU A 310 22.10 15.89 7.49
C LEU A 310 23.09 17.04 7.62
N LEU A 311 22.64 18.28 7.40
CA LEU A 311 23.47 19.47 7.57
C LEU A 311 23.91 19.63 9.03
N ALA A 312 23.03 19.35 9.99
CA ALA A 312 23.35 19.41 11.41
C ALA A 312 24.48 18.43 11.78
N ILE A 313 24.45 17.18 11.31
CA ILE A 313 25.51 16.21 11.60
C ILE A 313 26.82 16.53 10.87
N ILE A 314 26.80 17.27 9.76
CA ILE A 314 28.01 17.64 9.00
C ILE A 314 28.66 18.91 9.56
N TYR A 315 27.90 19.86 10.08
CA TYR A 315 28.41 21.19 10.42
C TYR A 315 28.45 21.50 11.93
N LEU A 316 27.60 20.88 12.77
CA LEU A 316 27.63 21.14 14.21
C LEU A 316 28.78 20.37 14.90
N PRO A 317 29.71 21.03 15.61
CA PRO A 317 30.92 20.40 16.15
C PRO A 317 30.66 19.16 17.02
N TYR A 318 29.66 19.21 17.90
CA TYR A 318 29.31 18.07 18.76
C TYR A 318 28.80 16.87 17.96
N LEU A 319 27.93 17.10 16.97
CA LEU A 319 27.37 16.03 16.16
C LEU A 319 28.41 15.45 15.19
N ARG A 320 29.30 16.28 14.66
CA ARG A 320 30.42 15.82 13.82
C ARG A 320 31.27 14.79 14.52
N GLU A 321 31.60 15.02 15.78
CA GLU A 321 32.39 14.07 16.57
C GLU A 321 31.62 12.79 16.91
N LEU A 322 30.31 12.88 17.13
CA LEU A 322 29.47 11.71 17.37
C LEU A 322 29.34 10.84 16.13
N PHE A 323 29.01 11.44 14.98
CA PHE A 323 28.78 10.74 13.72
C PHE A 323 30.05 10.50 12.89
N LYS A 324 31.21 11.00 13.36
CA LYS A 324 32.51 10.93 12.67
C LYS A 324 32.44 11.44 11.24
N THR A 325 31.89 12.64 11.10
CA THR A 325 31.76 13.37 9.82
C THR A 325 32.68 14.59 9.78
N ASP A 326 32.97 15.06 8.57
CA ASP A 326 33.75 16.26 8.27
C ASP A 326 32.99 17.21 7.33
N PRO A 327 33.21 18.53 7.42
CA PRO A 327 32.43 19.52 6.72
C PRO A 327 32.71 19.44 5.22
N LEU A 328 31.65 19.48 4.44
CA LEU A 328 31.75 19.48 2.98
C LEU A 328 31.94 20.90 2.44
N GLY A 329 32.87 21.05 1.51
CA GLY A 329 33.06 22.27 0.73
C GLY A 329 32.08 22.39 -0.42
N GLY A 330 32.17 23.49 -1.18
CA GLY A 330 31.27 23.74 -2.32
C GLY A 330 31.41 22.70 -3.45
N LEU A 331 32.64 22.29 -3.79
CA LEU A 331 32.90 21.28 -4.82
C LEU A 331 32.39 19.89 -4.40
N ASP A 332 32.50 19.57 -3.12
CA ASP A 332 31.99 18.33 -2.54
C ASP A 332 30.47 18.22 -2.74
N TRP A 333 29.73 19.28 -2.40
CA TRP A 333 28.29 19.35 -2.63
C TRP A 333 27.92 19.22 -4.10
N VAL A 334 28.67 19.84 -5.01
CA VAL A 334 28.43 19.70 -6.45
C VAL A 334 28.58 18.24 -6.87
N LEU A 335 29.64 17.54 -6.45
CA LEU A 335 29.82 16.13 -6.75
C LEU A 335 28.67 15.29 -6.19
N VAL A 336 28.31 15.49 -4.92
CA VAL A 336 27.25 14.72 -4.26
C VAL A 336 25.90 14.92 -4.97
N VAL A 337 25.54 16.16 -5.28
CA VAL A 337 24.27 16.49 -5.96
C VAL A 337 24.25 15.92 -7.37
N LEU A 338 25.35 16.02 -8.12
CA LEU A 338 25.44 15.43 -9.46
C LEU A 338 25.36 13.91 -9.42
N ALA A 339 26.08 13.25 -8.52
CA ALA A 339 26.03 11.81 -8.36
C ALA A 339 24.61 11.34 -7.98
N SER A 340 24.01 11.97 -6.98
CA SER A 340 22.67 11.63 -6.47
C SER A 340 21.57 11.94 -7.51
N GLY A 341 21.68 13.05 -8.23
CA GLY A 341 20.73 13.48 -9.25
C GLY A 341 20.83 12.68 -10.55
N PHE A 342 22.04 12.29 -10.97
CA PHE A 342 22.26 11.51 -12.19
C PHE A 342 21.60 10.13 -12.10
N ILE A 343 21.66 9.48 -10.94
CA ILE A 343 20.93 8.23 -10.63
C ILE A 343 19.43 8.40 -10.88
N GLN A 344 18.86 9.51 -10.39
CA GLN A 344 17.44 9.77 -10.54
C GLN A 344 17.07 10.02 -12.01
N LEU A 345 17.94 10.70 -12.76
CA LEU A 345 17.77 10.91 -14.19
C LEU A 345 17.79 9.59 -14.98
N LEU A 346 18.78 8.72 -14.74
CA LEU A 346 18.90 7.42 -15.40
C LEU A 346 17.65 6.56 -15.19
N ALA A 347 17.14 6.58 -13.97
CA ALA A 347 16.01 5.76 -13.63
C ALA A 347 14.68 6.37 -14.13
N ALA A 348 14.55 7.70 -14.17
CA ALA A 348 13.45 8.39 -14.84
C ALA A 348 13.43 8.12 -16.36
N LEU A 349 14.60 8.12 -17.01
CA LEU A 349 14.76 7.75 -18.43
C LEU A 349 14.30 6.31 -18.69
N ARG A 350 14.75 5.36 -17.86
CA ARG A 350 14.29 3.96 -17.95
C ARG A 350 12.77 3.87 -17.85
N ASP A 351 12.18 4.52 -16.86
CA ASP A 351 10.73 4.47 -16.66
C ASP A 351 9.98 5.14 -17.81
N ALA A 352 10.49 6.23 -18.39
CA ALA A 352 9.93 6.85 -19.60
C ALA A 352 9.95 5.90 -20.81
N VAL A 353 11.04 5.15 -21.01
CA VAL A 353 11.20 4.20 -22.13
C VAL A 353 10.36 2.94 -21.96
N LEU A 354 10.22 2.41 -20.73
CA LEU A 354 9.50 1.16 -20.46
C LEU A 354 7.98 1.35 -20.27
N ARG A 355 7.49 2.58 -20.05
CA ARG A 355 6.06 2.89 -19.89
C ARG A 355 5.18 2.46 -21.07
N PRO A 356 5.51 2.78 -22.34
CA PRO A 356 4.69 2.38 -23.49
C PRO A 356 4.51 0.86 -23.58
N LEU A 357 5.59 0.10 -23.32
CA LEU A 357 5.59 -1.36 -23.38
C LEU A 357 4.71 -2.00 -22.29
N ARG A 358 4.65 -1.39 -21.09
CA ARG A 358 3.79 -1.85 -19.99
C ARG A 358 2.30 -1.62 -20.26
N HIS A 359 1.94 -0.53 -20.93
CA HIS A 359 0.56 -0.27 -21.33
C HIS A 359 0.07 -1.28 -22.39
N ILE A 360 0.92 -1.65 -23.34
CA ILE A 360 0.60 -2.67 -24.35
C ILE A 360 0.40 -4.05 -23.69
N GLY A 361 1.26 -4.43 -22.74
CA GLY A 361 1.14 -5.72 -22.03
C GLY A 361 -0.09 -5.83 -21.12
N ARG A 362 -0.54 -4.74 -20.49
CA ARG A 362 -1.76 -4.73 -19.67
C ARG A 362 -3.05 -4.69 -20.52
N GLY A 363 -2.98 -4.16 -21.74
CA GLY A 363 -4.10 -4.16 -22.69
C GLY A 363 -4.38 -5.53 -23.32
N LEU A 364 -3.37 -6.41 -23.38
CA LEU A 364 -3.49 -7.79 -23.87
C LEU A 364 -3.92 -8.80 -22.78
N ALA A 365 -3.84 -8.42 -21.51
CA ALA A 365 -4.18 -9.27 -20.36
C ALA A 365 -5.55 -8.95 -19.73
N ARG A 366 -6.27 -7.97 -20.28
CA ARG A 366 -7.71 -7.71 -20.03
C ARG A 366 -8.49 -8.28 -21.20
#